data_AF-A0A1W5XT96-F1
#
_entry.id   AF-A0A1W5XT96-F1
#
_cell.length_a   1.000
_cell.length_b   1.000
_cell.length_c   1.000
_cell.angle_alpha   90.00
_cell.angle_beta   90.00
_cell.angle_gamma   90.00
#
_symmetry.space_group_name_H-M   'P 1'
#
loop_
_entity.id
_entity.type
_entity.pdbx_description
1 polymer ?
#
loop_
_entity_poly.entity_id
_entity_poly.type
_entity_poly.pdbx_seq_one_letter_code
_entity_poly.pdbx_strand_id
1 'polypeptide(L)'
;MSGTGDTARGEPPEYPDYAERVLAVAELIPAGRVMTYGDVAEWLDDDGLPEDGPAEDGGGPAAPPGGGRVRLGPRQVGRAMALYGGAVPWWRVVRADGRLLPGSELRALAHYREEGTPLRDAARAADDHIPKIDMRRARWDGRRDDGGAP
;
A
#
# COMPACT_ATOMS: atom_id res chain seq x y z
N MET A 1 -22.37 35.51 -27.18
CA MET A 1 -21.51 34.49 -27.85
C MET A 1 -20.25 34.38 -26.99
N SER A 2 -20.31 33.77 -25.82
CA SER A 2 -20.32 32.31 -25.54
C SER A 2 -18.95 31.68 -25.76
N GLY A 3 -18.34 31.23 -24.67
CA GLY A 3 -17.08 30.51 -24.68
C GLY A 3 -16.42 30.28 -23.31
N THR A 4 -17.16 30.32 -22.19
CA THR A 4 -16.70 29.75 -20.91
C THR A 4 -16.68 28.24 -21.08
N GLY A 5 -15.51 27.71 -21.44
CA GLY A 5 -15.17 26.29 -21.40
C GLY A 5 -14.34 25.96 -20.16
N ASP A 6 -14.78 26.47 -19.01
CA ASP A 6 -14.32 26.07 -17.68
C ASP A 6 -15.47 25.28 -17.06
N THR A 7 -15.32 23.94 -17.06
CA THR A 7 -16.01 22.93 -16.24
C THR A 7 -16.01 21.61 -17.01
N ALA A 8 -15.01 20.76 -16.77
CA ALA A 8 -15.05 19.28 -16.88
C ALA A 8 -13.64 18.67 -16.96
N ARG A 9 -12.74 19.03 -16.03
CA ARG A 9 -11.68 18.09 -15.61
C ARG A 9 -12.14 17.65 -14.23
N GLY A 10 -12.83 16.50 -14.16
CA GLY A 10 -13.39 15.99 -12.91
C GLY A 10 -12.35 16.08 -11.82
N GLU A 11 -12.70 16.75 -10.72
CA GLU A 11 -11.88 16.88 -9.52
C GLU A 11 -11.33 15.47 -9.21
N PRO A 12 -10.02 15.21 -9.35
CA PRO A 12 -9.50 13.95 -8.87
C PRO A 12 -9.82 13.89 -7.37
N PRO A 13 -10.15 12.71 -6.80
CA PRO A 13 -10.22 12.59 -5.34
C PRO A 13 -8.98 13.29 -4.78
N GLU A 14 -9.17 14.22 -3.85
CA GLU A 14 -8.07 15.04 -3.39
C GLU A 14 -6.97 14.06 -2.96
N TYR A 15 -5.75 14.29 -3.43
CA TYR A 15 -4.63 13.38 -3.22
C TYR A 15 -4.45 12.88 -1.75
N PRO A 16 -4.84 13.64 -0.71
CA PRO A 16 -4.99 13.16 0.67
C PRO A 16 -5.87 11.92 0.85
N ASP A 17 -7.06 11.83 0.24
CA ASP A 17 -7.99 10.69 0.43
C ASP A 17 -7.37 9.38 -0.06
N TYR A 18 -6.69 9.43 -1.21
CA TYR A 18 -5.96 8.27 -1.72
C TYR A 18 -4.75 7.93 -0.84
N ALA A 19 -4.04 8.94 -0.35
CA ALA A 19 -2.92 8.72 0.57
C ALA A 19 -3.40 8.04 1.85
N GLU A 20 -4.48 8.51 2.48
CA GLU A 20 -5.07 7.92 3.67
C GLU A 20 -5.43 6.44 3.46
N ARG A 21 -6.04 6.10 2.32
CA ARG A 21 -6.33 4.70 1.95
C ARG A 21 -5.06 3.86 1.82
N VAL A 22 -4.02 4.38 1.18
CA VAL A 22 -2.70 3.70 1.08
C VAL A 22 -2.08 3.49 2.46
N LEU A 23 -2.13 4.50 3.33
CA LEU A 23 -1.59 4.44 4.70
C LEU A 23 -2.34 3.41 5.55
N ALA A 24 -3.67 3.37 5.44
CA ALA A 24 -4.50 2.37 6.11
C ALA A 24 -4.12 0.93 5.69
N VAL A 25 -3.87 0.69 4.40
CA VAL A 25 -3.40 -0.62 3.93
C VAL A 25 -2.03 -0.96 4.53
N ALA A 26 -1.10 -0.01 4.59
CA ALA A 26 0.23 -0.24 5.18
C ALA A 26 0.16 -0.68 6.66
N GLU A 27 -0.78 -0.11 7.43
CA GLU A 27 -1.00 -0.49 8.83
C GLU A 27 -1.62 -1.89 9.00
N LEU A 28 -2.38 -2.36 8.02
CA LEU A 28 -2.99 -3.69 8.04
C LEU A 28 -1.98 -4.83 7.82
N ILE A 29 -0.85 -4.55 7.17
CA ILE A 29 0.15 -5.57 6.86
C ILE A 29 0.75 -6.10 8.17
N PRO A 30 0.66 -7.41 8.48
CA PRO A 30 1.19 -7.96 9.73
C PRO A 30 2.72 -7.77 9.87
N ALA A 31 3.21 -7.75 11.12
CA ALA A 31 4.64 -7.77 11.39
C ALA A 31 5.30 -8.98 10.72
N GLY A 32 6.46 -8.76 10.11
CA GLY A 32 7.21 -9.80 9.41
C GLY A 32 6.69 -10.10 7.99
N ARG A 33 5.59 -9.45 7.57
CA ARG A 33 5.01 -9.58 6.25
C ARG A 33 5.12 -8.29 5.44
N VAL A 34 5.01 -8.43 4.12
CA VAL A 34 5.09 -7.31 3.17
C VAL A 34 4.07 -7.42 2.05
N MET A 35 3.67 -6.28 1.48
CA MET A 35 2.94 -6.17 0.22
C MET A 35 3.76 -5.37 -0.78
N THR A 36 3.64 -5.66 -2.07
CA THR A 36 4.25 -4.79 -3.09
C THR A 36 3.41 -3.53 -3.30
N TYR A 37 4.01 -2.47 -3.84
CA TYR A 37 3.23 -1.31 -4.32
C TYR A 37 2.13 -1.69 -5.31
N GLY A 38 2.31 -2.76 -6.09
CA GLY A 38 1.29 -3.28 -6.99
C GLY A 38 0.18 -3.99 -6.24
N ASP A 39 0.52 -4.80 -5.25
CA ASP A 39 -0.45 -5.51 -4.41
C ASP A 39 -1.34 -4.51 -3.65
N VAL A 40 -0.77 -3.40 -3.17
CA VAL A 40 -1.55 -2.32 -2.52
C VAL A 40 -2.47 -1.62 -3.52
N ALA A 41 -2.00 -1.37 -4.75
CA ALA A 41 -2.84 -0.78 -5.79
C ALA A 41 -4.00 -1.71 -6.18
N GLU A 42 -3.73 -3.00 -6.34
CA GLU A 42 -4.73 -4.04 -6.62
C GLU A 42 -5.74 -4.17 -5.47
N TRP A 43 -5.26 -4.19 -4.22
CA TRP A 43 -6.12 -4.21 -3.04
C TRP A 43 -7.10 -3.03 -3.00
N LEU A 44 -6.64 -1.83 -3.35
CA LEU A 44 -7.46 -0.62 -3.37
C LEU A 44 -8.39 -0.52 -4.58
N ASP A 45 -8.08 -1.24 -5.67
CA ASP A 45 -8.97 -1.40 -6.83
C ASP A 45 -10.11 -2.39 -6.50
N ASP A 46 -9.85 -3.45 -5.73
CA ASP A 46 -10.80 -4.52 -5.40
C ASP A 46 -11.81 -4.16 -4.29
N ASP A 47 -11.50 -3.20 -3.41
CA ASP A 47 -12.40 -2.68 -2.36
C ASP A 47 -13.62 -1.89 -2.92
N GLY A 48 -13.86 -1.97 -4.23
CA GLY A 48 -15.01 -1.39 -4.90
C GLY A 48 -15.98 -2.44 -5.46
N LEU A 49 -16.87 -3.01 -4.65
CA LEU A 49 -18.04 -3.76 -5.12
C LEU A 49 -19.28 -3.56 -4.20
N PRO A 50 -20.53 -3.50 -4.69
CA PRO A 50 -21.03 -3.30 -6.06
C PRO A 50 -21.86 -2.01 -6.25
N GLU A 51 -22.06 -1.61 -7.51
CA GLU A 51 -23.17 -0.72 -7.89
C GLU A 51 -24.42 -1.61 -8.05
N ASP A 52 -25.56 -1.16 -7.51
CA ASP A 52 -26.89 -1.78 -7.50
C ASP A 52 -27.19 -2.83 -6.39
N GLY A 53 -27.78 -2.34 -5.29
CA GLY A 53 -28.56 -3.08 -4.28
C GLY A 53 -29.32 -2.06 -3.40
N PRO A 54 -30.58 -2.32 -2.97
CA PRO A 54 -31.44 -1.28 -2.40
C PRO A 54 -30.91 -0.78 -1.05
N ALA A 55 -31.19 0.49 -0.74
CA ALA A 55 -30.87 1.10 0.53
C ALA A 55 -31.57 0.36 1.67
N GLU A 56 -30.79 -0.32 2.51
CA GLU A 56 -31.26 -0.87 3.77
C GLU A 56 -30.71 0.01 4.90
N ASP A 57 -31.63 0.59 5.67
CA ASP A 57 -31.38 1.44 6.82
C ASP A 57 -30.53 0.71 7.88
N GLY A 58 -29.27 1.10 8.05
CA GLY A 58 -28.41 0.52 9.09
C GLY A 58 -27.04 1.19 9.17
N GLY A 59 -26.90 2.16 10.07
CA GLY A 59 -25.70 2.97 10.25
C GLY A 59 -24.43 2.17 10.60
N GLY A 60 -23.58 1.95 9.60
CA GLY A 60 -22.13 1.90 9.74
C GLY A 60 -21.54 3.24 9.27
N PRO A 61 -20.30 3.61 9.65
CA PRO A 61 -19.72 4.88 9.23
C PRO A 61 -19.66 4.93 7.71
N ALA A 62 -20.34 5.93 7.13
CA ALA A 62 -20.31 6.20 5.71
C ALA A 62 -18.86 6.40 5.26
N ALA A 63 -18.41 5.62 4.27
CA ALA A 63 -17.21 5.95 3.53
C ALA A 63 -17.35 7.39 2.98
N PRO A 64 -16.31 8.23 3.03
CA PRO A 64 -16.43 9.62 2.59
C PRO A 64 -16.84 9.67 1.11
N PRO A 65 -17.82 10.52 0.73
CA PRO A 65 -18.23 10.65 -0.66
C PRO A 65 -17.22 11.52 -1.43
N GLY A 66 -16.55 10.95 -2.43
CA GLY A 66 -15.68 11.73 -3.32
C GLY A 66 -15.00 10.94 -4.44
N GLY A 67 -15.26 11.33 -5.69
CA GLY A 67 -14.32 11.20 -6.80
C GLY A 67 -14.41 9.92 -7.64
N GLY A 68 -14.80 10.08 -8.92
CA GLY A 68 -14.86 9.00 -9.91
C GLY A 68 -13.55 8.19 -10.02
N ARG A 69 -13.72 6.89 -10.28
CA ARG A 69 -12.69 5.84 -10.24
C ARG A 69 -11.53 6.12 -11.19
N VAL A 70 -10.48 6.79 -10.69
CA VAL A 70 -9.16 6.68 -11.32
C VAL A 70 -8.57 5.37 -10.85
N ARG A 71 -8.26 4.47 -11.79
CA ARG A 71 -7.44 3.29 -11.48
C ARG A 71 -6.04 3.77 -11.11
N LEU A 72 -5.68 3.73 -9.83
CA LEU A 72 -4.44 4.32 -9.34
C LEU A 72 -3.36 3.23 -9.21
N GLY A 73 -2.31 3.36 -10.01
CA GLY A 73 -1.29 2.33 -10.14
C GLY A 73 -0.22 2.33 -9.03
N PRO A 74 0.70 1.35 -9.06
CA PRO A 74 1.78 1.20 -8.08
C PRO A 74 2.64 2.47 -7.86
N ARG A 75 2.77 3.31 -8.90
CA ARG A 75 3.56 4.56 -8.83
C ARG A 75 2.88 5.60 -7.94
N GLN A 76 1.56 5.64 -7.95
CA GLN A 76 0.76 6.53 -7.12
C GLN A 76 0.86 6.11 -5.65
N VAL A 77 0.80 4.80 -5.36
CA VAL A 77 1.10 4.26 -4.02
C VAL A 77 2.50 4.69 -3.57
N GLY A 78 3.52 4.51 -4.42
CA GLY A 78 4.89 4.92 -4.10
C GLY A 78 5.02 6.41 -3.78
N ARG A 79 4.31 7.27 -4.54
CA ARG A 79 4.29 8.73 -4.27
C ARG A 79 3.55 9.06 -2.96
N ALA A 80 2.44 8.38 -2.66
CA ALA A 80 1.71 8.58 -1.41
C ALA A 80 2.57 8.20 -0.19
N MET A 81 3.24 7.04 -0.25
CA MET A 81 4.18 6.59 0.78
C MET A 81 5.35 7.54 0.95
N ALA A 82 5.90 8.09 -0.13
CA ALA A 82 7.02 9.04 -0.06
C ALA A 82 6.64 10.38 0.59
N LEU A 83 5.40 10.84 0.41
CA LEU A 83 4.93 12.13 0.91
C LEU A 83 4.31 12.04 2.32
N TYR A 84 3.61 10.94 2.63
CA TYR A 84 2.79 10.82 3.84
C TYR A 84 3.11 9.59 4.69
N GLY A 85 3.93 8.65 4.20
CA GLY A 85 4.18 7.35 4.84
C GLY A 85 5.04 7.38 6.10
N GLY A 86 5.51 8.55 6.55
CA GLY A 86 6.46 8.66 7.65
C GLY A 86 5.95 8.13 9.00
N ALA A 87 4.63 8.09 9.20
CA ALA A 87 3.98 7.69 10.45
C ALA A 87 3.50 6.22 10.48
N VAL A 88 3.50 5.53 9.34
CA VAL A 88 3.02 4.14 9.22
C VAL A 88 4.19 3.16 9.06
N PRO A 89 4.00 1.83 9.09
CA PRO A 89 5.06 0.85 8.90
C PRO A 89 5.47 0.77 7.41
N TRP A 90 6.04 1.86 6.90
CA TRP A 90 6.35 2.05 5.48
C TRP A 90 7.29 0.99 4.90
N TRP A 91 8.10 0.34 5.76
CA TRP A 91 8.96 -0.77 5.36
C TRP A 91 8.15 -2.01 4.93
N ARG A 92 6.87 -2.13 5.30
CA ARG A 92 6.02 -3.25 4.89
C ARG A 92 5.45 -3.09 3.46
N VAL A 93 5.58 -1.91 2.84
CA VAL A 93 5.21 -1.67 1.44
C VAL A 93 6.48 -1.59 0.58
N VAL A 94 6.70 -2.61 -0.25
CA VAL A 94 8.02 -2.87 -0.85
C VAL A 94 7.99 -2.93 -2.38
N ARG A 95 9.19 -3.00 -2.97
CA ARG A 95 9.35 -3.29 -4.39
C ARG A 95 9.11 -4.78 -4.67
N ALA A 96 8.59 -5.07 -5.86
CA ALA A 96 8.35 -6.45 -6.29
C ALA A 96 9.63 -7.30 -6.43
N ASP A 97 10.79 -6.67 -6.58
CA ASP A 97 12.09 -7.35 -6.67
C ASP A 97 12.73 -7.66 -5.30
N GLY A 98 12.06 -7.29 -4.19
CA GLY A 98 12.53 -7.49 -2.83
C GLY A 98 13.74 -6.65 -2.44
N ARG A 99 14.17 -5.69 -3.26
CA ARG A 99 15.22 -4.73 -2.87
C ARG A 99 14.68 -3.75 -1.84
N LEU A 100 15.55 -3.37 -0.90
CA LEU A 100 15.26 -2.32 0.06
C LEU A 100 15.14 -0.96 -0.64
N LEU A 101 14.38 -0.05 -0.03
CA LEU A 101 14.17 1.28 -0.59
C LEU A 101 15.46 2.10 -0.54
N PRO A 102 15.92 2.67 -1.67
CA PRO A 102 17.15 3.44 -1.73
C PRO A 102 17.19 4.60 -0.73
N GLY A 103 18.30 4.77 -0.03
CA GLY A 103 18.51 5.83 0.97
C GLY A 103 17.83 5.58 2.31
N SER A 104 17.13 4.44 2.48
CA SER A 104 16.48 4.04 3.73
C SER A 104 16.84 2.62 4.15
N GLU A 105 17.85 2.01 3.52
CA GLU A 105 18.15 0.58 3.64
C GLU A 105 18.51 0.19 5.07
N LEU A 106 19.35 0.98 5.76
CA LEU A 106 19.74 0.69 7.14
C LEU A 106 18.54 0.75 8.11
N ARG A 107 17.69 1.77 7.95
CA ARG A 107 16.48 1.94 8.77
C ARG A 107 15.47 0.82 8.49
N ALA A 108 15.25 0.49 7.21
CA ALA A 108 14.35 -0.60 6.83
C ALA A 108 14.86 -1.95 7.33
N LEU A 109 16.17 -2.20 7.23
CA LEU A 109 16.79 -3.44 7.69
C LEU A 109 16.65 -3.66 9.20
N ALA A 110 16.72 -2.60 10.00
CA ALA A 110 16.46 -2.69 11.44
C ALA A 110 15.05 -3.20 11.71
N HIS A 111 14.03 -2.60 11.07
CA HIS A 111 12.65 -3.03 11.21
C HIS A 111 12.42 -4.47 10.73
N TYR A 112 12.99 -4.87 9.58
CA TYR A 112 12.84 -6.24 9.09
C TYR A 112 13.42 -7.28 10.04
N ARG A 113 14.56 -6.97 10.68
CA ARG A 113 15.16 -7.86 11.67
C ARG A 113 14.34 -7.93 12.95
N GLU A 114 13.85 -6.79 13.43
CA GLU A 114 13.00 -6.70 14.62
C GLU A 114 11.69 -7.49 14.43
N GLU A 115 11.09 -7.41 13.24
CA GLU A 115 9.85 -8.11 12.93
C GLU A 115 10.02 -9.56 12.45
N GLY A 116 11.26 -10.03 12.28
CA GLY A 116 11.53 -11.35 11.71
C GLY A 116 11.08 -11.50 10.25
N THR A 117 11.04 -10.42 9.48
CA THR A 117 10.71 -10.46 8.05
C THR A 117 11.69 -11.38 7.31
N PRO A 118 11.21 -12.37 6.53
CA PRO A 118 12.09 -13.27 5.79
C PRO A 118 13.02 -12.51 4.82
N LEU A 119 14.33 -12.60 5.05
CA LEU A 119 15.37 -12.08 4.18
C LEU A 119 16.10 -13.22 3.48
N ARG A 120 16.55 -12.97 2.25
CA ARG A 120 17.54 -13.81 1.55
C ARG A 120 18.92 -13.38 1.98
N ASP A 121 19.79 -14.34 2.24
CA ASP A 121 21.19 -14.06 2.54
C ASP A 121 21.79 -13.17 1.45
N ALA A 122 22.47 -12.10 1.87
CA ALA A 122 23.22 -11.26 0.95
C ALA A 122 24.34 -12.12 0.34
N ALA A 123 24.31 -12.34 -0.96
CA ALA A 123 25.45 -12.95 -1.64
C ALA A 123 26.68 -12.10 -1.34
N ARG A 124 27.80 -12.72 -0.93
CA ARG A 124 29.08 -12.03 -0.63
C ARG A 124 29.59 -11.14 -1.78
N ALA A 125 29.03 -11.27 -2.98
CA ALA A 125 29.37 -10.52 -4.19
C ALA A 125 28.47 -9.29 -4.45
N ALA A 126 27.50 -8.96 -3.58
CA ALA A 126 26.72 -7.74 -3.71
C ALA A 126 27.52 -6.56 -3.10
N ASP A 127 27.79 -5.54 -3.91
CA ASP A 127 28.63 -4.38 -3.55
C ASP A 127 28.28 -3.77 -2.18
N ASP A 128 26.99 -3.76 -1.81
CA ASP A 128 26.51 -3.11 -0.59
C ASP A 128 26.26 -4.08 0.59
N HIS A 129 26.44 -5.39 0.41
CA HIS A 129 26.13 -6.44 1.42
C HIS A 129 24.68 -6.39 2.01
N ILE A 130 23.77 -5.67 1.36
CA ILE A 130 22.39 -5.51 1.82
C ILE A 130 21.56 -6.73 1.38
N PRO A 131 20.95 -7.49 2.32
CA PRO A 131 20.11 -8.63 1.98
C PRO A 131 18.83 -8.16 1.28
N LYS A 132 18.27 -9.00 0.42
CA LYS A 132 16.95 -8.76 -0.20
C LYS A 132 15.87 -9.44 0.63
N ILE A 133 14.64 -8.95 0.55
CA ILE A 133 13.48 -9.63 1.13
C ILE A 133 13.23 -10.92 0.35
N ASP A 134 12.99 -12.03 1.07
CA ASP A 134 12.51 -13.25 0.44
C ASP A 134 11.01 -13.14 0.15
N MET A 135 10.69 -12.50 -0.96
CA MET A 135 9.31 -12.23 -1.39
C MET A 135 8.42 -13.48 -1.40
N ARG A 136 9.00 -14.68 -1.64
CA ARG A 136 8.23 -15.93 -1.66
C ARG A 136 7.66 -16.28 -0.27
N ARG A 137 8.37 -15.90 0.80
CA ARG A 137 8.00 -16.22 2.19
C ARG A 137 7.35 -15.03 2.90
N ALA A 138 7.78 -13.81 2.56
CA ALA A 138 7.35 -12.60 3.25
C ALA A 138 6.03 -12.01 2.71
N ARG A 139 5.65 -12.29 1.46
CA ARG A 139 4.47 -11.68 0.83
C ARG A 139 3.20 -12.06 1.59
N TRP A 140 2.37 -11.06 1.86
CA TRP A 140 1.01 -11.20 2.38
C TRP A 140 0.01 -11.03 1.25
N ASP A 141 -0.98 -11.91 1.21
CA ASP A 141 -2.07 -11.88 0.22
C ASP A 141 -3.28 -11.08 0.74
N GLY A 142 -3.15 -10.44 1.90
CA GLY A 142 -4.16 -9.57 2.46
C GLY A 142 -5.25 -10.29 3.26
N ARG A 143 -5.24 -11.63 3.31
CA ARG A 143 -6.10 -12.36 4.25
C ARG A 143 -5.52 -12.23 5.65
N ARG A 144 -6.32 -11.75 6.61
CA ARG A 144 -5.93 -11.88 8.02
C ARG A 144 -5.85 -13.38 8.29
N ASP A 145 -4.69 -13.85 8.75
CA ASP A 145 -4.59 -15.20 9.30
C ASP A 145 -5.55 -15.24 10.49
N ASP A 146 -6.72 -15.88 10.32
CA ASP A 146 -7.63 -16.16 11.42
C ASP A 146 -6.84 -16.96 12.45
N GLY A 147 -6.58 -16.35 13.60
CA GLY A 147 -5.58 -16.77 14.57
C GLY A 147 -5.59 -18.28 14.86
N GLY A 148 -4.71 -19.01 14.17
CA GLY A 148 -4.27 -20.32 14.59
C GLY A 148 -3.24 -20.14 15.70
N ALA A 149 -3.70 -20.03 16.94
CA ALA A 149 -2.90 -20.26 18.13
C ALA A 149 -3.34 -21.60 18.76
N PRO A 150 -2.40 -22.32 19.40
CA PRO A 150 -2.24 -23.78 19.35
C PRO A 150 -3.28 -24.61 20.10
#